data_AF-A0A0R2RCP3-F1
#
_entry.id   AF-A0A0R2RCP3-F1
#
_cell.length_a   1.000
_cell.length_b   1.000
_cell.length_c   1.000
_cell.angle_alpha   90.00
_cell.angle_beta   90.00
_cell.angle_gamma   90.00
#
_symmetry.space_group_name_H-M   'P 1'
#
loop_
_entity.id
_entity.type
_entity.pdbx_description
1 polymer ?
#
loop_
_entity_poly.entity_id
_entity_poly.type
_entity_poly.pdbx_seq_one_letter_code
_entity_poly.pdbx_strand_id
1 'polypeptide(L)'
;MKFKKFNYKIVNSTNNTAIRIINKTNYKFGMITAISQKSGKGQYGKKWFSFKGNLFVSFFLKIDNQNLSLKNFTKLNCELIKKLLSNYYKKNISIKPPNDLLIKGKKICGILHESIFKNGQKYFIIGIGINLVKSPYIKDYPTTNL
;
A
#
# COMPACT_ATOMS: atom_id res chain seq x y z
N MET A 1 12.84 4.65 -20.03
CA MET A 1 13.28 3.82 -18.87
C MET A 1 12.17 2.80 -18.54
N LYS A 2 12.49 1.51 -18.31
CA LYS A 2 11.47 0.45 -18.14
C LYS A 2 11.02 0.31 -16.67
N PHE A 3 9.72 0.38 -16.42
CA PHE A 3 9.12 0.15 -15.11
C PHE A 3 9.38 -1.28 -14.62
N LYS A 4 9.92 -1.43 -13.40
CA LYS A 4 10.30 -2.72 -12.83
C LYS A 4 9.13 -3.36 -12.09
N LYS A 5 8.88 -4.64 -12.36
CA LYS A 5 7.81 -5.42 -11.74
C LYS A 5 8.42 -6.66 -11.09
N PHE A 6 8.19 -6.84 -9.79
CA PHE A 6 8.62 -8.01 -9.04
C PHE A 6 7.40 -8.71 -8.47
N ASN A 7 7.19 -9.98 -8.80
CA ASN A 7 6.04 -10.75 -8.35
C ASN A 7 6.53 -11.90 -7.46
N TYR A 8 5.93 -12.05 -6.29
CA TYR A 8 6.29 -13.09 -5.34
C TYR A 8 5.07 -13.91 -4.92
N LYS A 9 5.29 -15.18 -4.57
CA LYS A 9 4.24 -15.99 -3.94
C LYS A 9 4.00 -15.53 -2.50
N ILE A 10 5.06 -15.51 -1.69
CA ILE A 10 4.99 -15.18 -0.25
C ILE A 10 6.14 -14.25 0.11
N VAL A 11 5.84 -13.20 0.88
CA VAL A 11 6.85 -12.30 1.48
C VAL A 11 6.49 -12.02 2.93
N ASN A 12 7.41 -11.41 3.69
CA ASN A 12 7.06 -10.87 5.01
C ASN A 12 6.12 -9.66 4.86
N SER A 13 6.57 -8.66 4.10
CA SER A 13 5.78 -7.50 3.68
C SER A 13 6.26 -7.03 2.31
N THR A 14 5.36 -6.57 1.44
CA THR A 14 5.73 -5.99 0.14
C THR A 14 6.53 -4.70 0.33
N ASN A 15 6.25 -3.90 1.37
CA ASN A 15 7.05 -2.71 1.70
C ASN A 15 8.47 -3.08 2.12
N ASN A 16 8.64 -4.07 3.00
CA ASN A 16 9.97 -4.53 3.40
C ASN A 16 10.74 -5.12 2.20
N THR A 17 10.03 -5.77 1.29
CA THR A 17 10.61 -6.28 0.04
C THR A 17 11.06 -5.14 -0.86
N ALA A 18 10.28 -4.05 -0.95
CA ALA A 18 10.67 -2.84 -1.68
C ALA A 18 11.94 -2.20 -1.08
N ILE A 19 12.03 -2.06 0.24
CA ILE A 19 13.25 -1.58 0.93
C ILE A 19 14.46 -2.44 0.54
N ARG A 20 14.31 -3.77 0.56
CA ARG A 20 15.38 -4.71 0.19
C ARG A 20 15.82 -4.52 -1.26
N ILE A 21 14.88 -4.35 -2.19
CA ILE A 21 15.18 -4.11 -3.62
C ILE A 21 15.87 -2.76 -3.81
N ILE A 22 15.39 -1.70 -3.15
CA ILE A 22 16.04 -0.38 -3.20
C ILE A 22 17.48 -0.49 -2.70
N ASN A 23 17.73 -1.15 -1.57
CA ASN A 23 19.09 -1.27 -1.03
C ASN A 23 20.01 -2.08 -1.94
N LYS A 24 19.52 -3.17 -2.56
CA LYS A 24 20.33 -4.06 -3.41
C LYS A 24 20.48 -3.61 -4.86
N THR A 25 19.72 -2.64 -5.33
CA THR A 25 19.69 -2.23 -6.76
C THR A 25 19.71 -0.72 -6.91
N ASN A 26 20.00 -0.19 -8.10
CA ASN A 26 19.91 1.25 -8.38
C ASN A 26 18.63 1.62 -9.12
N TYR A 27 17.57 0.84 -8.95
CA TYR A 27 16.29 1.12 -9.59
C TYR A 27 15.62 2.34 -8.95
N LYS A 28 15.30 3.33 -9.77
CA LYS A 28 14.62 4.55 -9.34
C LYS A 28 13.13 4.32 -9.06
N PHE A 29 12.48 3.37 -9.73
CA PHE A 29 11.07 3.08 -9.51
C PHE A 29 10.68 1.65 -9.90
N GLY A 30 9.63 1.15 -9.27
CA GLY A 30 9.05 -0.15 -9.59
C GLY A 30 7.91 -0.54 -8.64
N MET A 31 7.41 -1.75 -8.81
CA MET A 31 6.39 -2.34 -7.96
C MET A 31 6.75 -3.76 -7.51
N ILE A 32 6.31 -4.09 -6.31
CA ILE A 32 6.37 -5.42 -5.72
C ILE A 32 4.94 -5.89 -5.51
N THR A 33 4.59 -7.08 -5.99
CA THR A 33 3.33 -7.75 -5.66
C THR A 33 3.61 -9.05 -4.91
N ALA A 34 2.66 -9.47 -4.08
CA ALA A 34 2.70 -10.77 -3.44
C ALA A 34 1.31 -11.42 -3.38
N ILE A 35 1.23 -12.74 -3.49
CA ILE A 35 -0.02 -13.48 -3.26
C ILE A 35 -0.38 -13.47 -1.77
N SER A 36 0.61 -13.53 -0.87
CA SER A 36 0.40 -13.39 0.57
C SER A 36 1.57 -12.73 1.31
N GLN A 37 1.26 -12.16 2.48
CA GLN A 37 2.21 -11.54 3.40
C GLN A 37 2.16 -12.25 4.76
N LYS A 38 3.31 -12.66 5.30
CA LYS A 38 3.42 -13.27 6.64
C LYS A 38 3.28 -12.25 7.76
N SER A 39 3.78 -11.04 7.55
CA SER A 39 3.83 -9.97 8.53
C SER A 39 3.54 -8.62 7.86
N GLY A 40 2.39 -8.55 7.19
CA GLY A 40 1.89 -7.33 6.56
C GLY A 40 1.85 -6.16 7.56
N LYS A 41 2.25 -4.98 7.09
CA LYS A 41 2.40 -3.78 7.93
C LYS A 41 1.26 -2.79 7.67
N GLY A 42 0.77 -2.18 8.74
CA GLY A 42 -0.07 -0.98 8.75
C GLY A 42 0.66 0.19 9.42
N GLN A 43 0.00 1.34 9.51
CA GLN A 43 0.55 2.51 10.21
C GLN A 43 0.67 2.27 11.71
N TYR A 44 1.59 2.99 12.35
CA TYR A 44 1.78 2.98 13.81
C TYR A 44 1.98 1.57 14.38
N GLY A 45 2.71 0.71 13.66
CA GLY A 45 2.99 -0.67 14.07
C GLY A 45 1.83 -1.66 13.97
N LYS A 46 0.65 -1.23 13.49
CA LYS A 46 -0.50 -2.12 13.29
C LYS A 46 -0.18 -3.18 12.23
N LYS A 47 -0.86 -4.33 12.32
CA LYS A 47 -0.71 -5.42 11.34
C LYS A 47 -1.71 -5.25 10.19
N TRP A 48 -1.29 -5.63 8.99
CA TRP A 48 -2.17 -5.83 7.85
C TRP A 48 -2.38 -7.34 7.62
N PHE A 49 -3.61 -7.81 7.82
CA PHE A 49 -3.94 -9.23 7.65
C PHE A 49 -3.99 -9.61 6.17
N SER A 50 -3.38 -10.75 5.85
CA SER A 50 -3.24 -11.22 4.47
C SER A 50 -4.07 -12.48 4.25
N PHE A 51 -5.19 -12.34 3.53
CA PHE A 51 -5.95 -13.48 3.00
C PHE A 51 -5.64 -13.68 1.52
N LYS A 52 -5.46 -14.94 1.10
CA LYS A 52 -5.26 -15.28 -0.31
C LYS A 52 -6.43 -14.76 -1.15
N GLY A 53 -6.13 -14.14 -2.29
CA GLY A 53 -7.12 -13.50 -3.16
C GLY A 53 -7.27 -12.00 -2.92
N ASN A 54 -6.78 -11.46 -1.80
CA ASN A 54 -6.66 -10.01 -1.62
C ASN A 54 -5.44 -9.44 -2.37
N LEU A 55 -5.45 -8.13 -2.60
CA LEU A 55 -4.34 -7.44 -3.26
C LEU A 55 -3.33 -6.94 -2.24
N PHE A 56 -2.05 -7.23 -2.49
CA PHE A 56 -0.92 -6.66 -1.76
C PHE A 56 0.11 -6.18 -2.77
N VAL A 57 0.30 -4.87 -2.84
CA VAL A 57 1.26 -4.25 -3.76
C VAL A 57 2.00 -3.12 -3.04
N SER A 58 3.28 -2.96 -3.36
CA SER A 58 4.06 -1.80 -2.94
C SER A 58 4.74 -1.17 -4.14
N PHE A 59 4.54 0.13 -4.32
CA PHE A 59 5.29 0.93 -5.28
C PHE A 59 6.47 1.56 -4.57
N PHE A 60 7.60 1.65 -5.24
CA PHE A 60 8.71 2.48 -4.78
C PHE A 60 9.12 3.48 -5.86
N LEU A 61 9.52 4.67 -5.42
CA LEU A 61 10.03 5.71 -6.29
C LEU A 61 11.10 6.55 -5.58
N LYS A 62 12.15 6.89 -6.31
CA LYS A 62 13.13 7.90 -5.92
C LYS A 62 12.46 9.27 -5.99
N ILE A 63 12.67 10.07 -4.97
CA ILE A 63 12.13 11.42 -4.86
C ILE A 63 13.28 12.41 -4.95
N ASP A 64 13.24 13.27 -5.97
CA ASP A 64 14.22 14.34 -6.14
C ASP A 64 13.85 15.57 -5.30
N ASN A 65 12.55 15.84 -5.09
CA ASN A 65 12.07 16.95 -4.25
C ASN A 65 11.93 16.53 -2.77
N GLN A 66 12.89 16.93 -1.94
CA GLN A 66 12.94 16.54 -0.53
C GLN A 66 11.78 17.10 0.31
N ASN A 67 11.16 18.21 -0.13
CA ASN A 67 10.09 18.94 0.58
C ASN A 67 8.69 18.34 0.39
N LEU A 68 8.55 17.24 -0.35
CA LEU A 68 7.27 16.56 -0.50
C LEU A 68 6.76 15.99 0.83
N SER A 69 5.61 16.51 1.29
CA SER A 69 4.93 16.04 2.49
C SER A 69 4.32 14.64 2.29
N LEU A 70 4.70 13.69 3.15
CA LEU A 70 4.13 12.33 3.17
C LEU A 70 2.60 12.35 3.33
N LYS A 71 2.06 13.31 4.10
CA LYS A 71 0.63 13.44 4.37
C LYS A 71 -0.15 13.80 3.10
N ASN A 72 0.32 14.81 2.36
CA ASN A 72 -0.30 15.23 1.09
C ASN A 72 -0.22 14.10 0.06
N PHE A 73 0.92 13.41 0.00
CA PHE A 73 1.10 12.28 -0.90
C PHE A 73 0.16 11.10 -0.56
N THR A 74 -0.05 10.82 0.74
CA THR A 74 -0.97 9.77 1.18
C THR A 74 -2.42 10.12 0.80
N LYS A 75 -2.84 11.38 1.02
CA LYS A 75 -4.16 11.87 0.61
C LYS A 75 -4.37 11.70 -0.90
N LEU A 76 -3.40 12.12 -1.72
CA LEU A 76 -3.46 11.96 -3.17
C LEU A 76 -3.61 10.48 -3.59
N ASN A 77 -2.81 9.59 -2.99
CA ASN A 77 -2.93 8.16 -3.27
C ASN A 77 -4.29 7.58 -2.84
N CYS A 78 -4.88 8.05 -1.73
CA CYS A 78 -6.23 7.64 -1.34
C CYS A 78 -7.27 8.02 -2.39
N GLU A 79 -7.22 9.25 -2.92
CA GLU A 79 -8.13 9.70 -3.98
C GLU A 79 -7.93 8.91 -5.28
N LEU A 80 -6.69 8.63 -5.67
CA LEU A 80 -6.38 7.83 -6.85
C LEU A 80 -6.93 6.40 -6.74
N ILE A 81 -6.72 5.74 -5.59
CA ILE A 81 -7.22 4.38 -5.38
C ILE A 81 -8.75 4.37 -5.25
N LYS A 82 -9.36 5.39 -4.61
CA LYS A 82 -10.81 5.54 -4.58
C LYS A 82 -11.38 5.65 -5.99
N LYS A 83 -10.81 6.50 -6.84
CA LYS A 83 -11.22 6.67 -8.25
C LYS A 83 -11.08 5.36 -9.01
N LEU A 84 -9.95 4.65 -8.85
CA LEU A 84 -9.72 3.34 -9.47
C LEU A 84 -10.79 2.32 -9.06
N LEU A 85 -11.05 2.17 -7.76
CA LEU A 85 -12.01 1.20 -7.25
C LEU A 85 -13.46 1.55 -7.65
N SER A 86 -13.78 2.83 -7.81
CA SER A 86 -15.11 3.28 -8.25
C SER A 86 -15.45 2.82 -9.68
N ASN A 87 -14.45 2.45 -10.49
CA ASN A 87 -14.68 1.85 -11.81
C ASN A 87 -15.25 0.43 -11.71
N TYR A 88 -14.91 -0.30 -10.64
CA TYR A 88 -15.29 -1.70 -10.42
C TYR A 88 -16.42 -1.85 -9.40
N TYR A 89 -16.59 -0.87 -8.52
CA TYR A 89 -17.61 -0.88 -7.47
C TYR A 89 -18.45 0.38 -7.51
N LYS A 90 -19.74 0.23 -7.80
CA LYS A 90 -20.65 1.36 -8.03
C LYS A 90 -21.17 2.04 -6.76
N LYS A 91 -21.00 1.46 -5.56
CA LYS A 91 -21.44 2.12 -4.32
C LYS A 91 -20.38 3.09 -3.80
N ASN A 92 -20.81 4.00 -2.94
CA ASN A 92 -19.96 5.06 -2.39
C ASN A 92 -18.77 4.50 -1.61
N ILE A 93 -17.56 4.88 -2.02
CA ILE A 93 -16.30 4.66 -1.30
C ILE A 93 -15.88 5.99 -0.67
N SER A 94 -15.79 6.03 0.65
CA SER A 94 -15.31 7.20 1.39
C SER A 94 -13.86 7.03 1.83
N ILE A 95 -13.18 8.16 2.05
CA ILE A 95 -11.82 8.16 2.62
C ILE A 95 -11.95 8.53 4.08
N LYS A 96 -11.43 7.67 4.96
CA LYS A 96 -11.20 7.97 6.37
C LYS A 96 -9.72 8.35 6.51
N PRO A 97 -9.41 9.63 6.78
CA PRO A 97 -8.04 10.06 6.98
C PRO A 97 -7.36 9.28 8.12
N PRO A 98 -6.03 9.07 8.04
CA PRO A 98 -5.15 9.60 7.00
C PRO A 98 -5.04 8.73 5.74
N ASN A 99 -5.50 7.47 5.75
CA ASN A 99 -5.03 6.47 4.80
C ASN A 99 -5.97 5.30 4.48
N ASP A 100 -7.22 5.35 4.97
CA ASP A 100 -8.16 4.24 4.84
C ASP A 100 -9.27 4.57 3.87
N LEU A 101 -9.66 3.59 3.05
CA LEU A 101 -10.85 3.66 2.21
C LEU A 101 -11.93 2.75 2.82
N LEU A 102 -13.15 3.26 2.87
CA LEU A 102 -14.29 2.60 3.52
C LEU A 102 -15.45 2.40 2.55
N ILE A 103 -16.19 1.30 2.74
CA ILE A 103 -17.52 1.07 2.18
C ILE A 103 -18.48 0.95 3.36
N LYS A 104 -19.54 1.78 3.38
CA LYS A 104 -20.54 1.81 4.48
C LYS A 104 -19.88 1.91 5.86
N GLY A 105 -18.84 2.74 6.00
CA GLY A 105 -18.10 2.92 7.25
C GLY A 105 -17.13 1.79 7.62
N LYS A 106 -17.04 0.72 6.82
CA LYS A 106 -16.15 -0.43 7.07
C LYS A 106 -14.94 -0.40 6.15
N LYS A 107 -13.75 -0.69 6.68
CA LYS A 107 -12.50 -0.59 5.93
C LYS A 107 -12.33 -1.66 4.86
N ILE A 108 -11.98 -1.22 3.66
CA ILE A 108 -11.68 -2.08 2.50
C ILE A 108 -10.24 -2.02 2.03
N CYS A 109 -9.60 -0.86 2.16
CA CYS A 109 -8.25 -0.63 1.68
C CYS A 109 -7.51 0.23 2.69
N GLY A 110 -6.22 -0.05 2.84
CA GLY A 110 -5.30 0.76 3.62
C GLY A 110 -4.05 1.06 2.81
N ILE A 111 -3.59 2.30 2.91
CA ILE A 111 -2.38 2.77 2.25
C ILE A 111 -1.30 3.02 3.33
N LEU A 112 -0.14 2.41 3.18
CA LEU A 112 1.01 2.60 4.06
C LEU A 112 2.12 3.28 3.28
N HIS A 113 2.38 4.53 3.64
CA HIS A 113 3.50 5.28 3.10
C HIS A 113 4.69 5.19 4.07
N GLU A 114 5.84 4.74 3.56
CA GLU A 114 7.12 4.74 4.25
C GLU A 114 8.15 5.49 3.40
N SER A 115 9.18 6.05 4.05
CA SER A 115 10.31 6.67 3.36
C SER A 115 11.62 6.12 3.88
N ILE A 116 12.59 5.91 2.99
CA ILE A 116 13.95 5.53 3.36
C ILE A 116 14.96 6.41 2.62
N PHE A 117 16.18 6.46 3.12
CA PHE A 117 17.31 7.07 2.43
C PHE A 117 18.30 5.99 2.01
N LYS A 118 18.78 6.08 0.78
CA LYS A 118 19.88 5.26 0.25
C LYS A 118 20.91 6.20 -0.36
N ASN A 119 22.13 6.23 0.19
CA ASN A 119 23.23 7.06 -0.31
C ASN A 119 22.81 8.53 -0.51
N GLY A 120 22.15 9.12 0.49
CA GLY A 120 21.62 10.49 0.43
C GLY A 120 20.36 10.68 -0.43
N GLN A 121 19.90 9.65 -1.15
CA GLN A 121 18.71 9.72 -2.00
C GLN A 121 17.47 9.25 -1.25
N LYS A 122 16.42 10.07 -1.23
CA LYS A 122 15.13 9.75 -0.61
C LYS A 122 14.31 8.86 -1.53
N TYR A 123 13.73 7.79 -0.98
CA TYR A 123 12.77 6.94 -1.66
C TYR A 123 11.46 6.93 -0.88
N PHE A 124 10.35 6.99 -1.62
CA PHE A 124 9.02 6.71 -1.12
C PHE A 124 8.60 5.29 -1.46
N ILE A 125 7.91 4.66 -0.51
CA ILE A 125 7.37 3.31 -0.62
C ILE A 125 5.89 3.39 -0.25
N ILE A 126 5.02 3.08 -1.20
CA ILE A 126 3.56 3.14 -1.05
C ILE A 126 3.03 1.72 -1.10
N GLY A 127 2.78 1.15 0.07
CA GLY A 127 2.08 -0.10 0.25
C GLY A 127 0.59 0.10 0.15
N ILE A 128 -0.08 -0.75 -0.63
CA ILE A 128 -1.52 -0.74 -0.82
C ILE A 128 -2.02 -2.16 -0.56
N GLY A 129 -2.87 -2.29 0.45
CA GLY A 129 -3.60 -3.51 0.74
C GLY A 129 -5.08 -3.31 0.45
N ILE A 130 -5.70 -4.21 -0.32
CA ILE A 130 -7.13 -4.17 -0.63
C ILE A 130 -7.77 -5.52 -0.32
N ASN A 131 -8.84 -5.49 0.48
CA ASN A 131 -9.69 -6.65 0.74
C ASN A 131 -10.58 -6.90 -0.48
N LEU A 132 -10.23 -7.89 -1.30
CA LEU A 132 -11.01 -8.27 -2.47
C LEU A 132 -11.95 -9.43 -2.14
N VAL A 133 -11.41 -10.50 -1.53
CA VAL A 133 -12.17 -11.74 -1.29
C VAL A 133 -12.56 -11.90 0.18
N LYS A 134 -11.74 -11.38 1.09
CA LYS A 134 -11.97 -11.55 2.54
C LYS A 134 -11.42 -10.38 3.33
N SER A 135 -12.03 -10.05 4.46
CA SER A 135 -11.53 -9.04 5.40
C SER A 135 -11.40 -9.62 6.81
N PRO A 136 -10.49 -9.11 7.65
CA PRO A 136 -10.29 -9.61 9.01
C PRO A 136 -11.35 -9.06 9.96
N TYR A 137 -11.78 -9.85 10.94
CA TYR A 137 -12.47 -9.30 12.10
C TYR A 137 -11.45 -8.60 12.99
N ILE A 138 -11.66 -7.31 13.27
CA ILE A 138 -10.86 -6.51 14.19
C ILE A 138 -11.83 -5.86 15.17
N LYS A 139 -11.63 -6.13 16.47
CA LYS A 139 -12.45 -5.54 17.53
C LYS A 139 -12.43 -4.02 17.40
N ASP A 140 -13.62 -3.40 17.45
CA ASP A 140 -13.83 -1.95 17.36
C ASP A 140 -13.34 -1.28 16.06
N TYR A 141 -13.00 -2.08 15.04
CA TYR A 141 -12.56 -1.56 13.75
C TYR A 141 -13.15 -2.36 12.59
N PRO A 142 -14.39 -2.05 12.16
CA PRO A 142 -15.09 -2.85 11.19
C PRO A 142 -14.39 -2.83 9.83
N THR A 143 -14.26 -4.01 9.21
CA THR A 143 -13.71 -4.18 7.87
C THR A 143 -14.75 -4.82 6.95
N THR A 144 -14.53 -4.69 5.65
CA THR A 144 -15.29 -5.39 4.61
C THR A 144 -14.36 -5.66 3.42
N ASN A 145 -14.85 -6.42 2.45
CA ASN A 145 -14.24 -6.62 1.14
C ASN A 145 -15.18 -6.09 0.04
N LEU A 146 -14.68 -6.05 -1.20
CA LEU A 146 -15.45 -5.71 -2.40
C LEU A 146 -16.43 -6.83 -2.79
#